data_AF-M4Z552-F1
#
_entry.id   AF-M4Z552-F1
#
_cell.length_a   1.000
_cell.length_b   1.000
_cell.length_c   1.000
_cell.angle_alpha   90.00
_cell.angle_beta   90.00
_cell.angle_gamma   90.00
#
_symmetry.space_group_name_H-M   'P 1'
#
loop_
_entity.id
_entity.type
_entity.pdbx_description
1 polymer ?
#
loop_
_entity_poly.entity_id
_entity_poly.type
_entity_poly.pdbx_seq_one_letter_code
_entity_poly.pdbx_strand_id
1 'polypeptide(L)'
;MTTSGKTQAELTRLVEDAIRAQPGCETARVPAVQAIEVRSGRNWEIPHVVLGDSLISDVDRAVMSVQRRLGREFHLMGDPDAAEPASDAAGAPHTASEES
;
A
#
# COMPACT_ATOMS: atom_id res chain seq x y z
N MET A 1 -6.05 -12.62 -16.38
CA MET A 1 -6.70 -12.89 -15.08
C MET A 1 -7.25 -11.58 -14.58
N THR A 2 -8.57 -11.51 -14.37
CA THR A 2 -9.23 -10.32 -13.82
C THR A 2 -9.15 -10.42 -12.30
N THR A 3 -8.38 -9.54 -11.66
CA THR A 3 -8.34 -9.44 -10.19
C THR A 3 -9.61 -8.76 -9.69
N SER A 4 -10.05 -9.09 -8.48
CA SER A 4 -11.20 -8.44 -7.84
C SER A 4 -10.77 -7.15 -7.15
N GLY A 5 -11.50 -6.05 -7.39
CA GLY A 5 -11.25 -4.78 -6.72
C GLY A 5 -11.63 -4.86 -5.25
N LYS A 6 -10.78 -4.29 -4.38
CA LYS A 6 -11.02 -4.14 -2.94
C LYS A 6 -10.69 -2.72 -2.49
N THR A 7 -11.48 -2.20 -1.56
CA THR A 7 -11.11 -0.97 -0.85
C THR A 7 -9.88 -1.21 0.03
N GLN A 8 -9.19 -0.15 0.44
CA GLN A 8 -8.04 -0.28 1.33
C GLN A 8 -8.40 -1.00 2.64
N ALA A 9 -9.55 -0.67 3.23
CA ALA A 9 -10.02 -1.28 4.47
C ALA A 9 -10.31 -2.78 4.31
N GLU A 10 -10.99 -3.18 3.23
CA GLU A 10 -11.27 -4.60 2.96
C GLU A 10 -9.98 -5.38 2.68
N LEU A 11 -9.07 -4.82 1.88
CA LEU A 11 -7.83 -5.49 1.53
C LEU A 11 -6.90 -5.62 2.74
N THR A 12 -6.84 -4.59 3.59
CA THR A 12 -6.10 -4.64 4.85
C THR A 12 -6.59 -5.76 5.75
N ARG A 13 -7.92 -5.91 5.91
CA ARG A 13 -8.50 -7.01 6.71
C ARG A 13 -8.17 -8.38 6.14
N LEU A 14 -8.34 -8.56 4.82
CA LEU A 14 -8.01 -9.83 4.15
C LEU A 14 -6.52 -10.19 4.32
N VAL A 15 -5.65 -9.20 4.24
CA VAL A 15 -4.21 -9.36 4.42
C VAL A 15 -3.87 -9.70 5.86
N GLU A 16 -4.44 -8.98 6.84
CA GLU A 16 -4.22 -9.25 8.26
C GLU A 16 -4.69 -10.66 8.63
N ASP A 17 -5.91 -11.05 8.25
CA ASP A 17 -6.45 -12.39 8.51
C ASP A 17 -5.58 -13.47 7.88
N ALA A 18 -5.08 -13.24 6.66
CA ALA A 18 -4.21 -14.18 5.97
C ALA A 18 -2.83 -14.32 6.65
N ILE A 19 -2.26 -13.23 7.17
CA ILE A 19 -1.00 -13.27 7.94
C ILE A 19 -1.22 -14.00 9.26
N ARG A 20 -2.29 -13.68 9.99
CA ARG A 20 -2.59 -14.32 11.28
C ARG A 20 -2.92 -15.81 11.17
N ALA A 21 -3.33 -16.27 9.99
CA ALA A 21 -3.52 -17.68 9.68
C ALA A 21 -2.20 -18.41 9.34
N GLN A 22 -1.07 -17.71 9.23
CA GLN A 22 0.24 -18.34 9.09
C GLN A 22 0.76 -18.78 10.47
N PRO A 23 1.47 -19.92 10.54
CA PRO A 23 2.03 -20.42 11.80
C PRO A 23 3.03 -19.42 12.39
N GLY A 24 2.89 -19.11 13.69
CA GLY A 24 3.79 -18.19 14.40
C GLY A 24 3.46 -16.71 14.19
N CYS A 25 2.40 -16.39 13.45
CA CYS A 25 1.97 -15.01 13.12
C CYS A 25 0.64 -14.60 13.76
N GLU A 26 0.14 -15.34 14.75
CA GLU A 26 -1.22 -15.21 15.29
C GLU A 26 -1.50 -13.81 15.90
N THR A 27 -0.45 -13.23 16.49
CA THR A 27 -0.46 -11.90 17.12
C THR A 27 -0.09 -10.78 16.16
N ALA A 28 0.41 -11.09 14.97
CA ALA A 28 0.81 -10.08 14.00
C ALA A 28 -0.40 -9.25 13.54
N ARG A 29 -0.17 -7.96 13.26
CA ARG A 29 -1.19 -7.02 12.79
C ARG A 29 -0.69 -6.22 11.60
N VAL A 30 -1.61 -5.85 10.72
CA VAL A 30 -1.30 -5.06 9.52
C VAL A 30 -2.04 -3.74 9.62
N PRO A 31 -1.35 -2.62 9.92
CA PRO A 31 -2.01 -1.33 10.10
C PRO A 31 -2.77 -0.88 8.84
N ALA A 32 -2.12 -1.00 7.67
CA ALA A 32 -2.71 -0.68 6.39
C ALA A 32 -1.88 -1.31 5.26
N VAL A 33 -2.57 -1.70 4.19
CA VAL A 33 -1.92 -1.87 2.89
C VAL A 33 -1.77 -0.52 2.20
N GLN A 34 -0.75 -0.38 1.37
CA GLN A 34 -0.46 0.86 0.65
C GLN A 34 -0.56 0.65 -0.86
N ALA A 35 -1.10 1.64 -1.57
CA ALA A 35 -1.10 1.66 -3.02
C ALA A 35 0.32 1.87 -3.56
N ILE A 36 0.66 1.17 -4.64
CA ILE A 36 1.91 1.38 -5.39
C ILE A 36 1.59 1.70 -6.84
N GLU A 37 2.35 2.62 -7.42
CA GLU A 37 2.22 2.99 -8.83
C GLU A 37 2.80 1.87 -9.70
N VAL A 38 1.94 1.14 -10.42
CA VAL A 38 2.35 0.05 -11.31
C VAL A 38 1.65 0.19 -12.65
N ARG A 39 2.38 -0.11 -13.73
CA ARG A 39 1.83 -0.11 -15.10
C ARG A 39 1.00 -1.37 -15.39
N SER A 40 1.19 -2.44 -14.62
CA SER A 40 0.42 -3.69 -14.72
C SER A 40 0.70 -4.59 -13.50
N GLY A 41 -0.31 -5.32 -13.03
CA GLY A 41 -0.19 -6.31 -11.95
C GLY A 41 -0.75 -5.85 -10.61
N ARG A 42 -0.09 -6.25 -9.52
CA ARG A 42 -0.49 -5.90 -8.14
C ARG A 42 -0.15 -4.44 -7.88
N ASN A 43 -1.15 -3.63 -7.57
CA ASN A 43 -1.01 -2.19 -7.30
C ASN A 43 -0.99 -1.84 -5.80
N TRP A 44 -0.61 -2.79 -4.96
CA TRP A 44 -0.53 -2.58 -3.51
C TRP A 44 0.59 -3.39 -2.87
N GLU A 45 0.99 -3.00 -1.67
CA GLU A 45 1.97 -3.70 -0.84
C GLU A 45 1.67 -3.61 0.66
N ILE A 46 2.49 -4.29 1.46
CA ILE A 46 2.42 -4.32 2.93
C ILE A 46 3.69 -3.63 3.44
N PRO A 47 3.66 -2.32 3.75
CA PRO A 47 4.87 -1.59 4.15
C PRO A 47 5.30 -1.92 5.58
N HIS A 48 4.33 -2.17 6.46
CA HIS A 48 4.56 -2.38 7.87
C HIS A 48 3.70 -3.52 8.41
N VAL A 49 4.28 -4.30 9.31
CA VAL A 49 3.60 -5.32 10.09
C VAL A 49 4.03 -5.15 11.54
N VAL A 50 3.05 -5.08 12.44
CA VAL A 50 3.31 -5.12 13.88
C VAL A 50 3.47 -6.58 14.27
N LEU A 51 4.62 -6.94 14.83
CA LEU A 51 4.97 -8.34 15.11
C LEU A 51 4.15 -8.94 16.26
N GLY A 52 3.91 -8.18 17.33
CA GLY A 52 3.42 -8.75 18.59
C GLY A 52 4.46 -9.72 19.16
N ASP A 53 4.06 -10.96 19.41
CA ASP A 53 4.92 -12.05 19.90
C ASP A 53 5.51 -12.90 18.76
N SER A 54 5.22 -12.55 17.51
CA SER A 54 5.66 -13.28 16.32
C SER A 54 7.13 -13.04 16.00
N LEU A 55 7.81 -14.07 15.49
CA LEU A 55 9.18 -13.93 15.02
C LEU A 55 9.24 -13.16 13.69
N ILE A 56 10.24 -12.30 13.54
CA ILE A 56 10.47 -11.53 12.30
C ILE A 56 10.58 -12.47 11.08
N SER A 57 11.23 -13.62 11.23
CA SER A 57 11.38 -14.62 10.16
C SER A 57 10.06 -15.25 9.73
N ASP A 58 9.15 -15.49 10.67
CA ASP A 58 7.83 -16.06 10.37
C ASP A 58 6.96 -15.01 9.69
N VAL A 59 7.02 -13.76 10.16
CA VAL A 59 6.31 -12.64 9.55
C VAL A 59 6.81 -12.35 8.14
N ASP A 60 8.12 -12.37 7.88
CA ASP A 60 8.68 -12.15 6.55
C ASP A 60 8.19 -13.23 5.56
N ARG A 61 8.25 -14.50 5.98
CA ARG A 61 7.71 -15.62 5.20
C ARG A 61 6.21 -15.47 4.95
N ALA A 62 5.45 -15.07 5.97
CA ALA A 62 4.02 -14.84 5.87
C ALA A 62 3.69 -13.72 4.88
N VAL A 63 4.36 -12.57 4.99
CA VAL A 63 4.21 -11.43 4.09
C VAL A 63 4.50 -11.86 2.65
N MET A 64 5.63 -12.53 2.38
CA MET A 64 5.95 -13.02 1.04
C MET A 64 4.87 -13.95 0.47
N SER A 65 4.37 -14.88 1.29
CA SER A 65 3.33 -15.84 0.89
C SER A 65 2.01 -15.13 0.57
N VAL A 66 1.54 -14.26 1.48
CA VAL A 66 0.30 -13.51 1.35
C VAL A 66 0.35 -12.56 0.16
N GLN A 67 1.45 -11.82 0.00
CA GLN A 67 1.66 -10.92 -1.13
C GLN A 67 1.64 -11.64 -2.48
N ARG A 68 2.19 -12.87 -2.57
CA ARG A 68 2.16 -13.68 -3.80
C ARG A 68 0.77 -14.27 -4.06
N ARG A 69 0.04 -14.67 -3.02
CA ARG A 69 -1.30 -15.26 -3.16
C ARG A 69 -2.33 -14.17 -3.49
N LEU A 70 -2.54 -13.25 -2.56
CA LEU A 70 -3.56 -12.20 -2.69
C LEU A 70 -3.24 -11.20 -3.79
N GLY A 71 -1.97 -10.96 -4.09
CA GLY A 71 -1.56 -10.09 -5.19
C GLY A 71 -1.99 -10.54 -6.59
N ARG A 72 -2.35 -11.82 -6.75
CA ARG A 72 -2.90 -12.38 -8.00
C ARG A 72 -4.42 -12.44 -8.02
N GLU A 73 -5.05 -12.22 -6.87
CA GLU A 73 -6.50 -12.31 -6.69
C GLU A 73 -7.15 -10.93 -6.57
N PHE A 74 -6.47 -9.98 -5.92
CA PHE A 74 -7.03 -8.68 -5.55
C PHE A 74 -6.15 -7.51 -5.99
N HIS A 75 -6.81 -6.43 -6.39
CA HIS A 75 -6.20 -5.12 -6.61
C HIS A 75 -6.90 -4.08 -5.71
N LEU A 76 -6.16 -3.05 -5.33
CA LEU A 76 -6.69 -1.95 -4.55
C LEU A 76 -7.46 -1.03 -5.50
N MET A 77 -8.73 -0.78 -5.20
CA MET A 77 -9.50 0.25 -5.87
C MET A 77 -8.98 1.60 -5.39
N GLY A 78 -8.58 2.47 -6.32
CA GLY A 78 -8.10 3.80 -5.97
C GLY A 78 -9.12 4.49 -5.07
N ASP A 79 -8.68 4.93 -3.89
CA ASP A 79 -9.52 5.78 -3.06
C ASP A 79 -9.65 7.14 -3.77
N PRO A 80 -10.86 7.66 -3.99
CA PRO A 80 -11.05 8.97 -4.63
C PRO A 80 -10.48 10.14 -3.81
N ASP A 81 -9.93 9.90 -2.61
CA ASP A 81 -9.25 10.89 -1.78
C ASP A 81 -7.76 11.08 -2.12
N ALA A 82 -7.26 10.46 -3.19
CA ALA A 82 -6.01 10.87 -3.85
C ALA A 82 -6.28 11.87 -4.98
N ALA A 83 -7.20 12.81 -4.77
CA ALA A 83 -7.35 13.97 -5.64
C ALA A 83 -6.26 15.00 -5.26
N GLU A 84 -5.22 15.03 -6.09
CA GLU A 84 -4.34 16.17 -6.40
C GLU A 84 -3.59 16.85 -5.23
N PRO A 85 -2.24 16.80 -5.17
CA PRO A 85 -1.53 17.91 -4.56
C PRO A 85 -1.83 19.14 -5.42
N ALA A 86 -2.59 20.07 -4.84
CA ALA A 86 -2.95 21.35 -5.42
C ALA A 86 -1.78 21.95 -6.22
N SER A 87 -1.98 22.00 -7.54
CA SER A 87 -1.21 22.85 -8.43
C SER A 87 -1.57 24.30 -8.13
N ASP A 88 -0.94 24.90 -7.12
CA ASP A 88 -0.91 26.35 -6.93
C ASP A 88 0.42 26.80 -6.31
N ALA A 89 1.31 27.28 -7.19
CA ALA A 89 2.21 28.37 -6.89
C ALA A 89 2.62 29.02 -8.22
N ALA A 90 1.72 29.88 -8.67
CA ALA A 90 1.91 31.10 -9.46
C ALA A 90 3.30 31.34 -10.08
N GLY A 91 3.29 31.47 -11.41
CA GLY A 91 4.35 32.16 -12.13
C GLY A 91 4.45 33.64 -11.73
N ALA A 92 5.68 34.13 -11.64
CA ALA A 92 6.00 35.54 -11.84
C ALA A 92 7.34 35.61 -12.60
N PRO A 93 7.41 36.31 -13.75
CA PRO A 93 8.66 36.54 -14.44
C PRO A 93 9.44 37.64 -13.73
N HIS A 94 10.66 37.33 -13.29
CA HIS A 94 11.62 38.35 -12.85
C HIS A 94 12.04 39.18 -14.07
N THR A 95 11.46 40.37 -14.22
CA THR A 95 12.02 41.45 -15.03
C THR A 95 13.00 42.20 -14.13
N ALA A 96 14.30 42.03 -14.38
CA ALA A 96 15.31 42.92 -13.85
C ALA A 96 15.55 43.99 -14.93
N SER A 97 14.99 45.18 -14.71
CA SER A 97 15.37 46.38 -15.45
C SER A 97 16.35 47.18 -14.61
N GLU A 98 17.45 47.55 -15.26
CA GLU A 98 18.49 48.48 -14.85
C GLU A 98 17.94 49.78 -14.25
N GLU A 99 18.60 50.30 -13.22
CA GLU A 99 18.66 51.74 -12.99
C GLU A 99 20.05 52.16 -12.48
N SER A 100 20.66 53.02 -13.31
CA SER A 100 21.81 53.94 -13.22
C SER A 100 22.58 54.13 -11.92
#